data_AF-A0A1H4MDV3-F1
#
_entry.id   AF-A0A1H4MDV3-F1
#
_cell.length_a   1.000
_cell.length_b   1.000
_cell.length_c   1.000
_cell.angle_alpha   90.00
_cell.angle_beta   90.00
_cell.angle_gamma   90.00
#
_symmetry.space_group_name_H-M   'P 1'
#
loop_
_entity.id
_entity.type
_entity.pdbx_description
1 polymer ?
#
loop_
_entity_poly.entity_id
_entity_poly.type
_entity_poly.pdbx_seq_one_letter_code
_entity_poly.pdbx_strand_id
1 'polypeptide(L)'
;MMKEVKMMERTKRLVIKNINIIIKGSVAFILVTLSLFHIFFAPNSEKYLNHKKKYKTIIDKRDLGTIEILENYQKDLNVTLNRDSILVLSEKLIKDYTTHKELSNEQLREYTRTKRKYVDEHSFRGRKSFHFWIFVFGLVSALMFFSCKSLYDDIVNGSTYRFQFISLTGIAVSFFWMIHLIFLTQSDFSKNSYILMILVCACLATFFTYFLVKNYTYKDDIILKQLSLIDKIKTIHYPRVALKALYAERNDKAMLATDTVRENADAFDNDILTTLKDV
;
A
#
# COMPACT_ATOMS: atom_id res chain seq x y z
N MET A 1 51.18 21.31 11.86
CA MET A 1 50.85 21.51 10.42
C MET A 1 50.13 20.33 9.76
N MET A 2 50.78 19.20 9.39
CA MET A 2 50.10 18.14 8.59
C MET A 2 48.92 17.45 9.32
N LYS A 3 48.99 17.35 10.66
CA LYS A 3 47.92 16.78 11.49
C LYS A 3 46.70 17.69 11.59
N GLU A 4 46.91 19.00 11.62
CA GLU A 4 45.84 20.01 11.67
C GLU A 4 45.11 20.15 10.33
N VAL A 5 45.85 20.10 9.21
CA VAL A 5 45.24 20.10 7.87
C VAL A 5 44.33 18.88 7.69
N LYS A 6 44.77 17.68 8.11
CA LYS A 6 43.94 16.47 8.08
C LYS A 6 42.72 16.55 9.00
N MET A 7 42.85 17.19 10.16
CA MET A 7 41.73 17.37 11.09
C MET A 7 40.69 18.32 10.50
N MET A 8 41.14 19.44 9.92
CA MET A 8 40.30 20.45 9.29
C MET A 8 39.55 19.92 8.07
N GLU A 9 40.19 19.08 7.25
CA GLU A 9 39.51 18.39 6.14
C GLU A 9 38.44 17.40 6.61
N ARG A 10 38.68 16.65 7.70
CA ARG A 10 37.67 15.75 8.28
C ARG A 10 36.46 16.53 8.78
N THR A 11 36.68 17.65 9.46
CA THR A 11 35.59 18.51 9.95
C THR A 11 34.78 19.08 8.79
N LYS A 12 35.43 19.59 7.73
CA LYS A 12 34.74 20.06 6.51
C LYS A 12 33.91 18.96 5.85
N ARG A 13 34.44 17.73 5.72
CA ARG A 13 33.70 16.59 5.15
C ARG A 13 32.49 16.21 6.00
N LEU A 14 32.61 16.23 7.33
CA LEU A 14 31.49 15.95 8.25
C LEU A 14 30.40 17.02 8.14
N VAL A 15 30.77 18.30 8.08
CA VAL A 15 29.82 19.41 7.90
C VAL A 15 29.08 19.28 6.57
N ILE A 16 29.79 19.03 5.46
CA ILE A 16 29.17 18.82 4.14
C ILE A 16 28.22 17.61 4.16
N LYS A 17 28.62 16.51 4.80
CA LYS A 17 27.76 15.31 4.94
C LYS A 17 26.48 15.62 5.71
N ASN A 18 26.58 16.34 6.82
CA ASN A 18 25.42 16.73 7.63
C ASN A 18 24.49 17.68 6.88
N ILE A 19 25.03 18.67 6.15
CA ILE A 19 24.24 19.57 5.30
C ILE A 19 23.50 18.79 4.22
N ASN A 20 24.15 17.84 3.55
CA ASN A 20 23.51 17.01 2.54
C ASN A 20 22.37 16.14 3.10
N ILE A 21 22.50 15.65 4.33
CA ILE A 21 21.43 14.91 5.02
C ILE A 21 20.25 15.83 5.30
N ILE A 22 20.50 17.04 5.82
CA ILE A 22 19.45 18.03 6.11
C ILE A 22 18.73 18.44 4.82
N ILE A 23 19.45 18.74 3.74
CA ILE A 23 18.85 19.13 2.45
C ILE A 23 17.98 17.98 1.90
N LYS A 24 18.47 16.74 1.92
CA LYS A 24 17.69 15.57 1.50
C LYS A 24 16.44 15.39 2.36
N GLY A 25 16.55 15.58 3.68
CA GLY A 25 15.42 15.55 4.61
C GLY A 25 14.39 16.64 4.31
N SER A 26 14.82 17.88 4.11
CA SER A 26 13.94 19.01 3.78
C SER A 26 13.24 18.85 2.43
N VAL A 27 13.96 18.38 1.40
CA VAL A 27 13.36 18.09 0.08
C VAL A 27 12.34 16.96 0.19
N ALA A 28 12.65 15.88 0.91
CA ALA A 28 11.71 14.80 1.15
C ALA A 28 10.47 15.29 1.92
N PHE A 29 10.66 16.12 2.95
CA PHE A 29 9.57 16.70 3.74
C PHE A 29 8.68 17.62 2.88
N ILE A 30 9.27 18.49 2.05
CA ILE A 30 8.52 19.36 1.13
C ILE A 30 7.74 18.51 0.10
N LEU A 31 8.35 17.48 -0.48
CA LEU A 31 7.67 16.58 -1.42
C LEU A 31 6.48 15.84 -0.77
N VAL A 32 6.66 15.36 0.47
CA VAL A 32 5.60 14.68 1.22
C VAL A 32 4.50 15.67 1.61
N THR A 33 4.84 16.82 2.16
CA THR A 33 3.85 17.84 2.56
C THR A 33 3.09 18.42 1.38
N LEU A 34 3.76 18.69 0.24
CA LEU A 34 3.09 19.08 -1.00
C LEU A 34 2.15 18.00 -1.52
N SER A 35 2.48 16.72 -1.31
CA SER A 35 1.53 15.66 -1.62
C SER A 35 0.28 15.78 -0.74
N LEU A 36 0.41 16.17 0.53
CA LEU A 36 -0.70 16.26 1.50
C LEU A 36 -1.65 17.45 1.30
N PHE A 37 -1.20 18.52 0.65
CA PHE A 37 -2.04 19.69 0.33
C PHE A 37 -2.91 19.45 -0.91
N HIS A 38 -3.88 18.54 -0.79
CA HIS A 38 -4.87 18.32 -1.85
C HIS A 38 -6.10 19.23 -1.67
N ILE A 39 -6.29 20.18 -2.57
CA ILE A 39 -7.54 20.95 -2.65
C ILE A 39 -8.61 20.08 -3.31
N PHE A 40 -9.69 19.77 -2.59
CA PHE A 40 -10.82 19.01 -3.12
C PHE A 40 -11.56 19.83 -4.18
N PHE A 41 -11.24 19.61 -5.45
CA PHE A 41 -12.03 20.15 -6.55
C PHE A 41 -13.19 19.21 -6.90
N ALA A 42 -14.32 19.80 -7.31
CA ALA A 42 -15.42 19.02 -7.87
C ALA A 42 -14.93 18.16 -9.05
N PRO A 43 -15.35 16.88 -9.14
CA PRO A 43 -14.81 15.92 -10.10
C PRO A 43 -15.17 16.26 -11.56
N ASN A 44 -16.23 17.04 -11.77
CA ASN A 44 -16.66 17.49 -13.08
C ASN A 44 -16.84 19.00 -13.08
N SER A 45 -16.51 19.64 -14.20
CA SER A 45 -16.82 21.05 -14.39
C SER A 45 -18.31 21.25 -14.64
N GLU A 46 -18.82 22.42 -14.28
CA GLU A 46 -20.19 22.81 -14.58
C GLU A 46 -20.47 22.79 -16.10
N LYS A 47 -19.47 23.21 -16.90
CA LYS A 47 -19.50 23.11 -18.37
C LYS A 47 -19.68 21.67 -18.86
N TYR A 48 -18.94 20.72 -18.27
CA TYR A 48 -19.08 19.30 -18.61
C TYR A 48 -20.47 18.76 -18.22
N LEU A 49 -20.97 19.09 -17.03
CA LEU A 49 -22.29 18.66 -16.57
C LEU A 49 -23.41 19.19 -17.46
N ASN A 50 -23.32 20.45 -17.87
CA ASN A 50 -24.27 21.07 -18.79
C ASN A 50 -24.16 20.46 -20.21
N HIS A 51 -22.95 20.18 -20.68
CA HIS A 51 -22.75 19.49 -21.96
C HIS A 51 -23.32 18.07 -21.94
N LYS A 52 -23.14 17.32 -20.85
CA LYS A 52 -23.65 15.95 -20.69
C LYS A 52 -25.17 15.86 -20.92
N LYS A 53 -25.93 16.87 -20.49
CA LYS A 53 -27.39 16.94 -20.69
C LYS A 53 -27.78 17.02 -22.17
N LYS A 54 -26.96 17.66 -23.01
CA LYS A 54 -27.23 17.83 -24.45
C LYS A 54 -27.21 16.51 -25.23
N TYR A 55 -26.53 15.48 -24.72
CA TYR A 55 -26.45 14.19 -25.42
C TYR A 55 -27.82 13.58 -25.68
N LYS A 56 -28.70 13.59 -24.67
CA LYS A 56 -30.05 13.04 -24.80
C LYS A 56 -30.83 13.76 -25.89
N THR A 57 -30.78 15.09 -25.90
CA THR A 57 -31.42 15.91 -26.94
C THR A 57 -30.90 15.60 -28.35
N ILE A 58 -29.61 15.32 -28.52
CA ILE A 58 -29.05 14.95 -29.84
C ILE A 58 -29.58 13.58 -30.29
N ILE A 59 -29.65 12.60 -29.39
CA ILE A 59 -30.21 11.28 -29.68
C ILE A 59 -31.70 11.37 -30.00
N ASP A 60 -32.47 12.09 -29.18
CA ASP A 60 -33.90 12.27 -29.39
C ASP A 60 -34.18 12.93 -30.76
N LYS A 61 -33.40 13.95 -31.16
CA LYS A 61 -33.50 14.58 -32.49
C LYS A 61 -33.18 13.62 -33.64
N ARG A 62 -32.14 12.79 -33.48
CA ARG A 62 -31.78 11.77 -34.48
C ARG A 62 -32.94 10.79 -34.68
N ASP A 63 -33.48 10.29 -33.57
CA ASP A 63 -34.51 9.26 -33.58
C ASP A 63 -35.83 9.82 -34.14
N LEU A 64 -36.24 11.02 -33.70
CA LEU A 64 -37.41 11.72 -34.24
C LEU A 64 -37.28 12.01 -35.74
N GLY A 65 -36.14 12.52 -36.20
CA GLY A 65 -35.93 12.77 -37.64
C GLY A 65 -35.94 11.48 -38.46
N THR A 66 -35.49 10.35 -37.88
CA THR A 66 -35.58 9.05 -38.54
C THR A 66 -37.04 8.58 -38.66
N ILE A 67 -37.82 8.77 -37.61
CA ILE A 67 -39.27 8.46 -37.62
C ILE A 67 -39.97 9.31 -38.66
N GLU A 68 -39.72 10.62 -38.70
CA GLU A 68 -40.33 11.55 -39.66
C GLU A 68 -40.04 11.15 -41.13
N ILE A 69 -38.80 10.74 -41.44
CA ILE A 69 -38.43 10.25 -42.78
C ILE A 69 -39.24 9.00 -43.14
N LEU A 70 -39.41 8.07 -42.19
CA LEU A 70 -40.17 6.83 -42.40
C LEU A 70 -41.68 7.08 -42.53
N GLU A 71 -42.24 7.98 -41.72
CA GLU A 71 -43.66 8.37 -41.78
C GLU A 71 -43.98 9.07 -43.10
N ASN A 72 -43.11 9.98 -43.55
CA ASN A 72 -43.25 10.64 -44.85
C ASN A 72 -43.18 9.64 -46.00
N TYR A 73 -42.24 8.70 -45.95
CA TYR A 73 -42.16 7.62 -46.94
C TYR A 73 -43.42 6.76 -46.95
N GLN A 74 -43.94 6.36 -45.78
CA GLN A 74 -45.15 5.55 -45.68
C GLN A 74 -46.38 6.31 -46.21
N LYS A 75 -46.48 7.61 -45.93
CA LYS A 75 -47.55 8.47 -46.45
C LYS A 75 -47.49 8.56 -47.97
N ASP A 76 -46.31 8.80 -48.54
CA ASP A 76 -46.12 8.89 -50.00
C ASP A 76 -46.37 7.53 -50.68
N LEU A 77 -45.97 6.43 -50.04
CA LEU A 77 -46.20 5.06 -50.53
C LEU A 77 -47.69 4.72 -50.62
N ASN A 78 -48.50 5.12 -49.63
CA ASN A 78 -49.94 4.84 -49.60
C ASN A 78 -50.73 5.51 -50.75
N VAL A 79 -50.19 6.57 -51.36
CA VAL A 79 -50.85 7.31 -52.46
C VAL A 79 -50.29 6.88 -53.83
N THR A 80 -49.19 6.12 -53.85
CA THR A 80 -48.47 5.77 -55.08
C THR A 80 -48.87 4.38 -55.58
N LEU A 81 -49.42 4.30 -56.79
CA LEU A 81 -49.94 3.05 -57.37
C LEU A 81 -49.02 2.40 -58.41
N ASN A 82 -48.05 3.14 -58.97
CA ASN A 82 -47.18 2.66 -60.05
C ASN A 82 -45.82 2.18 -59.51
N ARG A 83 -45.32 1.06 -60.06
CA ARG A 83 -44.03 0.43 -59.72
C ARG A 83 -42.85 1.38 -59.92
N ASP A 84 -42.81 2.10 -61.04
CA ASP A 84 -41.68 2.99 -61.33
C ASP A 84 -41.61 4.17 -60.33
N SER A 85 -42.77 4.66 -59.90
CA SER A 85 -42.86 5.70 -58.88
C SER A 85 -42.42 5.20 -57.50
N ILE A 86 -42.68 3.93 -57.16
CA ILE A 86 -42.21 3.29 -55.92
C ILE A 86 -40.68 3.17 -55.90
N LEU A 87 -40.04 2.87 -57.04
CA LEU A 87 -38.58 2.83 -57.13
C LEU A 87 -37.96 4.21 -56.84
N VAL A 88 -38.49 5.27 -57.47
CA VAL A 88 -38.03 6.65 -57.22
C VAL A 88 -38.20 7.06 -55.75
N LEU A 89 -39.34 6.68 -55.14
CA LEU A 89 -39.60 6.90 -53.71
C LEU A 89 -38.60 6.16 -52.81
N SER A 90 -38.24 4.93 -53.17
CA SER A 90 -37.26 4.13 -52.44
C SER A 90 -35.86 4.73 -52.52
N GLU A 91 -35.45 5.20 -53.71
CA GLU A 91 -34.18 5.91 -53.89
C GLU A 91 -34.13 7.20 -53.07
N LYS A 92 -35.23 7.96 -53.06
CA LYS A 92 -35.37 9.16 -52.23
C LYS A 92 -35.24 8.84 -50.74
N LEU A 93 -35.92 7.79 -50.25
CA LEU A 93 -35.81 7.34 -48.86
C LEU A 93 -34.36 7.02 -48.49
N ILE A 94 -33.66 6.24 -49.32
CA ILE A 94 -32.26 5.86 -49.07
C ILE A 94 -31.39 7.12 -48.97
N LYS A 95 -31.59 8.07 -49.89
CA LYS A 95 -30.86 9.33 -49.90
C LYS A 95 -31.14 10.16 -48.64
N ASP A 96 -32.40 10.42 -48.33
CA ASP A 96 -32.82 11.23 -47.18
C ASP A 96 -32.33 10.61 -45.85
N TYR A 97 -32.47 9.29 -45.72
CA TYR A 97 -31.97 8.55 -44.55
C TYR A 97 -30.45 8.64 -44.42
N THR A 98 -29.70 8.49 -45.53
CA THR A 98 -28.24 8.56 -45.53
C THR A 98 -27.76 9.96 -45.14
N THR A 99 -28.35 11.00 -45.71
CA THR A 99 -28.02 12.39 -45.39
C THR A 99 -28.33 12.72 -43.92
N HIS A 100 -29.50 12.31 -43.40
CA HIS A 100 -29.85 12.51 -41.99
C HIS A 100 -28.89 11.77 -41.03
N LYS A 101 -28.53 10.54 -41.39
CA LYS A 101 -27.56 9.73 -40.63
C LYS A 101 -26.18 10.39 -40.60
N GLU A 102 -25.71 10.91 -41.72
CA GLU A 102 -24.42 11.63 -41.81
C GLU A 102 -24.42 12.88 -40.93
N LEU A 103 -25.46 13.72 -41.04
CA LEU A 103 -25.60 14.93 -40.21
C LEU A 103 -25.62 14.60 -38.72
N SER A 104 -26.39 13.57 -38.34
CA SER A 104 -26.48 13.11 -36.95
C SER A 104 -25.14 12.58 -36.43
N ASN A 105 -24.38 11.86 -37.27
CA ASN A 105 -23.05 11.37 -36.93
C ASN A 105 -22.05 12.52 -36.76
N GLU A 106 -22.13 13.56 -37.57
CA GLU A 106 -21.30 14.76 -37.44
C GLU A 106 -21.57 15.47 -36.10
N GLN A 107 -22.83 15.67 -35.74
CA GLN A 107 -23.21 16.24 -34.44
C GLN A 107 -22.69 15.39 -33.27
N LEU A 108 -22.78 14.06 -33.36
CA LEU A 108 -22.24 13.16 -32.35
C LEU A 108 -20.71 13.20 -32.26
N ARG A 109 -20.02 13.36 -33.40
CA ARG A 109 -18.57 13.54 -33.44
C ARG A 109 -18.16 14.86 -32.78
N GLU A 110 -18.83 15.96 -33.10
CA GLU A 110 -18.59 17.26 -32.48
C GLU A 110 -18.86 17.22 -30.97
N TYR A 111 -19.98 16.61 -30.55
CA TYR A 111 -20.30 16.37 -29.15
C TYR A 111 -19.17 15.61 -28.44
N THR A 112 -18.67 14.54 -29.06
CA THR A 112 -17.61 13.69 -28.50
C THR A 112 -16.28 14.45 -28.40
N ARG A 113 -15.94 15.25 -29.41
CA ARG A 113 -14.73 16.10 -29.41
C ARG A 113 -14.78 17.11 -28.27
N THR A 114 -15.92 17.80 -28.12
CA THR A 114 -16.14 18.78 -27.04
C THR A 114 -16.13 18.11 -25.66
N LYS A 115 -16.72 16.92 -25.54
CA LYS A 115 -16.68 16.11 -24.31
C LYS A 115 -15.23 15.80 -23.91
N ARG A 116 -14.39 15.34 -24.86
CA ARG A 116 -12.97 15.07 -24.60
C ARG A 116 -12.24 16.31 -24.12
N LYS A 117 -12.42 17.45 -24.82
CA LYS A 117 -11.82 18.72 -24.41
C LYS A 117 -12.16 19.11 -22.96
N TYR A 118 -13.42 19.00 -22.54
CA TYR A 118 -13.79 19.30 -21.15
C TYR A 118 -13.21 18.33 -20.13
N VAL A 119 -13.10 17.05 -20.49
CA VAL A 119 -12.46 16.03 -19.64
C VAL A 119 -10.96 16.32 -19.52
N ASP A 120 -10.30 16.68 -20.60
CA ASP A 120 -8.86 16.99 -20.62
C ASP A 120 -8.55 18.26 -19.82
N GLU A 121 -9.35 19.31 -19.99
CA GLU A 121 -9.27 20.56 -19.21
C GLU A 121 -9.42 20.34 -17.70
N HIS A 122 -10.06 19.25 -17.27
CA HIS A 122 -10.30 18.94 -15.86
C HIS A 122 -9.68 17.60 -15.45
N SER A 123 -8.75 17.09 -16.25
CA SER A 123 -8.06 15.80 -16.02
C SER A 123 -7.28 15.79 -14.70
N PHE A 124 -6.87 16.97 -14.23
CA PHE A 124 -6.21 17.17 -12.94
C PHE A 124 -7.17 17.11 -11.73
N ARG A 125 -8.49 17.02 -11.94
CA ARG A 125 -9.50 16.95 -10.87
C ARG A 125 -9.96 15.51 -10.68
N GLY A 126 -9.79 14.98 -9.46
CA GLY A 126 -10.30 13.66 -9.05
C GLY A 126 -9.33 12.50 -9.28
N ARG A 127 -9.84 11.26 -9.20
CA ARG A 127 -9.02 10.03 -9.13
C ARG A 127 -8.13 9.75 -10.35
N LYS A 128 -8.43 10.36 -11.50
CA LYS A 128 -7.61 10.23 -12.72
C LYS A 128 -6.45 11.22 -12.76
N SER A 129 -6.39 12.16 -11.82
CA SER A 129 -5.30 13.10 -11.69
C SER A 129 -4.05 12.41 -11.16
N PHE A 130 -2.94 12.58 -11.87
CA PHE A 130 -1.63 12.12 -11.39
C PHE A 130 -1.28 12.71 -10.03
N HIS A 131 -1.69 13.96 -9.77
CA HIS A 131 -1.46 14.62 -8.48
C HIS A 131 -2.28 13.97 -7.36
N PHE A 132 -3.55 13.64 -7.60
CA PHE A 132 -4.36 12.89 -6.64
C PHE A 132 -3.76 11.50 -6.37
N TRP A 133 -3.29 10.82 -7.42
CA TRP A 133 -2.63 9.52 -7.26
C TRP A 133 -1.35 9.64 -6.42
N ILE A 134 -0.48 10.62 -6.70
CA ILE A 134 0.73 10.90 -5.90
C ILE A 134 0.37 11.22 -4.45
N PHE A 135 -0.68 12.03 -4.20
CA PHE A 135 -1.11 12.35 -2.85
C PHE A 135 -1.51 11.09 -2.09
N VAL A 136 -2.44 10.31 -2.63
CA VAL A 136 -2.95 9.11 -1.95
C VAL A 136 -1.84 8.06 -1.80
N PHE A 137 -1.01 7.87 -2.82
CA PHE A 137 0.14 6.97 -2.76
C PHE A 137 1.19 7.43 -1.75
N GLY A 138 1.48 8.74 -1.71
CA GLY A 138 2.40 9.35 -0.76
C GLY A 138 1.91 9.24 0.68
N LEU A 139 0.61 9.45 0.92
CA LEU A 139 -0.01 9.28 2.22
C LEU A 139 0.10 7.85 2.73
N VAL A 140 -0.21 6.86 1.88
CA VAL A 140 -0.10 5.43 2.23
C VAL A 140 1.36 5.04 2.44
N SER A 141 2.29 5.54 1.62
CA SER A 141 3.73 5.29 1.76
C SER A 141 4.28 5.89 3.05
N ALA A 142 3.82 7.08 3.45
CA ALA A 142 4.18 7.70 4.72
C ALA A 142 3.67 6.87 5.91
N LEU A 143 2.41 6.42 5.86
CA LEU A 143 1.83 5.51 6.84
C LEU A 143 2.64 4.21 6.97
N MET A 144 3.04 3.62 5.84
CA MET A 144 3.92 2.44 5.82
C MET A 144 5.27 2.74 6.48
N PHE A 145 5.91 3.86 6.12
CA PHE A 145 7.19 4.25 6.67
C PHE A 145 7.13 4.45 8.19
N PHE A 146 6.13 5.19 8.68
CA PHE A 146 5.94 5.39 10.12
C PHE A 146 5.64 4.09 10.85
N SER A 147 4.84 3.20 10.26
CA SER A 147 4.54 1.88 10.86
C SER A 147 5.79 1.00 10.94
N CYS A 148 6.61 0.97 9.89
CA CYS A 148 7.89 0.25 9.90
C CYS A 148 8.90 0.85 10.89
N LYS A 149 8.99 2.18 10.97
CA LYS A 149 9.87 2.86 11.93
C LYS A 149 9.41 2.62 13.37
N SER A 150 8.11 2.69 13.62
CA SER A 150 7.50 2.37 14.91
C SER A 150 7.80 0.94 15.31
N LEU A 151 7.61 -0.04 14.40
CA LEU A 151 7.96 -1.43 14.66
C LEU A 151 9.45 -1.61 15.00
N TYR A 152 10.34 -0.96 14.25
CA TYR A 152 11.77 -1.01 14.51
C TYR A 152 12.11 -0.44 15.91
N ASP A 153 11.56 0.71 16.27
CA ASP A 153 11.79 1.31 17.59
C ASP A 153 11.20 0.45 18.71
N ASP A 154 10.03 -0.15 18.50
CA ASP A 154 9.40 -1.07 19.43
C ASP A 154 10.27 -2.32 19.68
N ILE A 155 10.91 -2.85 18.63
CA ILE A 155 11.82 -4.00 18.74
C ILE A 155 13.11 -3.62 19.46
N VAL A 156 13.76 -2.52 19.05
CA VAL A 156 15.06 -2.11 19.61
C VAL A 156 14.94 -1.72 21.07
N ASN A 157 13.84 -1.09 21.47
CA ASN A 157 13.64 -0.64 22.85
C ASN A 157 12.98 -1.70 23.75
N GLY A 158 12.67 -2.89 23.24
CA GLY A 158 12.04 -3.96 24.02
C GLY A 158 10.60 -3.64 24.43
N SER A 159 9.85 -2.95 23.58
CA SER A 159 8.45 -2.57 23.79
C SER A 159 7.53 -3.80 23.85
N THR A 160 6.41 -3.68 24.56
CA THR A 160 5.45 -4.78 24.71
C THR A 160 4.87 -5.23 23.36
N TYR A 161 4.50 -6.50 23.26
CA TYR A 161 3.88 -7.09 22.07
C TYR A 161 2.66 -6.30 21.55
N ARG A 162 1.93 -5.59 22.44
CA ARG A 162 0.78 -4.75 22.06
C ARG A 162 1.17 -3.62 21.10
N PHE A 163 2.30 -2.95 21.32
CA PHE A 163 2.76 -1.87 20.44
C PHE A 163 3.32 -2.42 19.12
N GLN A 164 4.06 -3.53 19.19
CA GLN A 164 4.51 -4.26 18.00
C GLN A 164 3.32 -4.69 17.12
N PHE A 165 2.23 -5.16 17.72
CA PHE A 165 1.01 -5.54 17.01
C PHE A 165 0.31 -4.35 16.32
N ILE A 166 0.27 -3.18 16.97
CA ILE A 166 -0.24 -1.94 16.36
C ILE A 166 0.59 -1.59 15.13
N SER A 167 1.92 -1.59 15.28
CA SER A 167 2.86 -1.30 14.19
C SER A 167 2.71 -2.31 13.03
N LEU A 168 2.56 -3.61 13.33
CA LEU A 168 2.30 -4.67 12.34
C LEU A 168 0.97 -4.48 11.61
N THR A 169 -0.09 -4.09 12.33
CA THR A 169 -1.40 -3.81 11.74
C THR A 169 -1.32 -2.61 10.81
N GLY A 170 -0.60 -1.56 11.21
CA GLY A 170 -0.33 -0.39 10.37
C GLY A 170 0.40 -0.76 9.07
N ILE A 171 1.41 -1.64 9.15
CA ILE A 171 2.11 -2.19 7.98
C ILE A 171 1.14 -2.96 7.08
N ALA A 172 0.32 -3.85 7.64
CA ALA A 172 -0.62 -4.67 6.87
C ALA A 172 -1.65 -3.81 6.11
N VAL A 173 -2.25 -2.82 6.79
CA VAL A 173 -3.21 -1.89 6.19
C VAL A 173 -2.53 -1.06 5.10
N SER A 174 -1.33 -0.55 5.34
CA SER A 174 -0.60 0.26 4.36
C SER A 174 -0.19 -0.57 3.14
N PHE A 175 0.21 -1.82 3.33
CA PHE A 175 0.56 -2.75 2.26
C PHE A 175 -0.65 -3.10 1.40
N PHE A 176 -1.81 -3.36 2.02
CA PHE A 176 -3.08 -3.54 1.32
C PHE A 176 -3.38 -2.33 0.42
N TRP A 177 -3.30 -1.12 0.96
CA TRP A 177 -3.57 0.10 0.20
C TRP A 177 -2.53 0.37 -0.90
N MET A 178 -1.25 0.04 -0.70
CA MET A 178 -0.24 0.15 -1.76
C MET A 178 -0.56 -0.77 -2.94
N ILE A 179 -0.84 -2.05 -2.67
CA ILE A 179 -1.23 -2.99 -3.73
C ILE A 179 -2.50 -2.50 -4.43
N HIS A 180 -3.46 -2.01 -3.64
CA HIS A 180 -4.70 -1.44 -4.16
C HIS A 180 -4.44 -0.27 -5.12
N LEU A 181 -3.57 0.66 -4.76
CA LEU A 181 -3.28 1.86 -5.55
C LEU A 181 -2.43 1.59 -6.80
N ILE A 182 -1.59 0.55 -6.77
CA ILE A 182 -0.72 0.17 -7.90
C ILE A 182 -1.49 -0.67 -8.93
N PHE A 183 -2.27 -1.66 -8.46
CA PHE A 183 -2.80 -2.70 -9.33
C PHE A 183 -4.29 -2.59 -9.63
N LEU A 184 -5.05 -1.78 -8.89
CA LEU A 184 -6.50 -1.71 -9.04
C LEU A 184 -6.99 -0.32 -9.44
N THR A 185 -7.94 -0.32 -10.36
CA THR A 185 -8.73 0.86 -10.71
C THR A 185 -10.15 0.73 -10.18
N GLN A 186 -10.87 1.86 -10.09
CA GLN A 186 -12.25 1.86 -9.57
C GLN A 186 -13.22 1.01 -10.41
N SER A 187 -12.90 0.75 -11.68
CA SER A 187 -13.68 -0.17 -12.53
C SER A 187 -13.53 -1.64 -12.12
N ASP A 188 -12.45 -1.99 -11.40
CA ASP A 188 -12.15 -3.37 -11.05
C ASP A 188 -12.92 -3.84 -9.81
N PHE A 189 -13.45 -2.92 -8.99
CA PHE A 189 -14.27 -3.25 -7.81
C PHE A 189 -15.50 -4.11 -8.10
N SER A 190 -16.06 -3.98 -9.30
CA SER A 190 -17.25 -4.73 -9.73
C SER A 190 -16.93 -6.12 -10.26
N LYS A 191 -15.65 -6.47 -10.41
CA LYS A 191 -15.22 -7.73 -11.02
C LYS A 191 -14.84 -8.73 -9.93
N ASN A 192 -15.21 -10.00 -10.13
CA ASN A 192 -14.84 -11.09 -9.21
C ASN A 192 -13.31 -11.25 -9.05
N SER A 193 -12.52 -10.77 -10.02
CA SER A 193 -11.05 -10.69 -9.93
C SER A 193 -10.56 -9.86 -8.76
N TYR A 194 -11.32 -8.85 -8.32
CA TYR A 194 -11.01 -8.03 -7.14
C TYR A 194 -11.06 -8.85 -5.86
N ILE A 195 -12.10 -9.67 -5.70
CA ILE A 195 -12.28 -10.54 -4.53
C ILE A 195 -11.14 -11.57 -4.47
N LEU A 196 -10.82 -12.21 -5.60
CA LEU A 196 -9.71 -13.16 -5.71
C LEU A 196 -8.38 -12.54 -5.27
N MET A 197 -8.09 -11.32 -5.73
CA MET A 197 -6.83 -10.63 -5.43
C MET A 197 -6.74 -10.23 -3.95
N ILE A 198 -7.84 -9.80 -3.32
CA ILE A 198 -7.89 -9.56 -1.87
C ILE A 198 -7.60 -10.86 -1.12
N LEU A 199 -8.19 -11.97 -1.54
CA LEU A 199 -8.01 -13.28 -0.91
C LEU A 199 -6.54 -13.72 -0.97
N VAL A 200 -5.89 -13.55 -2.12
CA VAL A 200 -4.44 -13.82 -2.28
C VAL A 200 -3.60 -12.92 -1.37
N CYS A 201 -3.88 -11.61 -1.33
CA CYS A 201 -3.20 -10.68 -0.42
C CYS A 201 -3.39 -11.07 1.06
N ALA A 202 -4.60 -11.43 1.45
CA ALA A 202 -4.91 -11.86 2.81
C ALA A 202 -4.18 -13.16 3.17
N CYS A 203 -4.11 -14.13 2.26
CA CYS A 203 -3.33 -15.35 2.44
C CYS A 203 -1.84 -15.06 2.59
N LEU A 204 -1.27 -14.20 1.73
CA LEU A 204 0.14 -13.80 1.81
C LEU A 204 0.45 -13.04 3.11
N ALA A 205 -0.42 -12.12 3.52
CA ALA A 205 -0.29 -11.39 4.77
C ALA A 205 -0.37 -12.33 5.98
N THR A 206 -1.33 -13.26 5.98
CA THR A 206 -1.48 -14.27 7.05
C THR A 206 -0.24 -15.16 7.15
N PHE A 207 0.28 -15.62 6.02
CA PHE A 207 1.51 -16.40 5.95
C PHE A 207 2.69 -15.60 6.52
N PHE A 208 2.87 -14.36 6.06
CA PHE A 208 3.91 -13.47 6.58
C PHE A 208 3.79 -13.25 8.09
N THR A 209 2.59 -12.94 8.60
CA THR A 209 2.34 -12.75 10.03
C THR A 209 2.63 -14.02 10.84
N TYR A 210 2.25 -15.20 10.35
CA TYR A 210 2.57 -16.48 10.99
C TYR A 210 4.08 -16.69 11.12
N PHE A 211 4.85 -16.48 10.05
CA PHE A 211 6.31 -16.60 10.10
C PHE A 211 6.96 -15.54 10.99
N LEU A 212 6.41 -14.32 11.01
CA LEU A 212 6.89 -13.26 11.89
C LEU A 212 6.68 -13.65 13.35
N VAL A 213 5.46 -14.00 13.74
CA VAL A 213 5.14 -14.44 15.12
C VAL A 213 5.99 -15.65 15.49
N LYS A 214 6.05 -16.68 14.64
CA LYS A 214 6.87 -17.88 14.90
C LYS A 214 8.34 -17.55 15.14
N ASN A 215 8.94 -16.70 14.32
CA ASN A 215 10.34 -16.30 14.48
C ASN A 215 10.59 -15.45 15.74
N TYR A 216 9.64 -14.59 16.12
CA TYR A 216 9.74 -13.80 17.36
C TYR A 216 9.57 -14.67 18.59
N THR A 217 8.53 -15.51 18.64
CA THR A 217 8.29 -16.41 19.78
C THR A 217 9.46 -17.37 19.99
N TYR A 218 10.08 -17.87 18.92
CA TYR A 218 11.25 -18.74 19.02
C TYR A 218 12.47 -18.02 19.60
N LYS A 219 12.70 -16.76 19.22
CA LYS A 219 13.79 -15.95 19.77
C LYS A 219 13.57 -15.59 21.25
N ASP A 220 12.34 -15.23 21.62
CA ASP A 220 12.01 -14.94 23.01
C ASP A 220 12.18 -16.17 23.91
N ASP A 221 11.77 -17.36 23.44
CA ASP A 221 11.95 -18.61 24.19
C ASP A 221 13.43 -18.95 24.41
N ILE A 222 14.28 -18.77 23.38
CA ILE A 222 15.74 -18.91 23.49
C ILE A 222 16.31 -17.94 24.51
N ILE A 223 15.92 -16.66 24.46
CA ILE A 223 16.42 -15.62 25.38
C ILE A 223 16.00 -15.95 26.82
N LEU A 224 14.75 -16.37 27.04
CA LEU A 224 14.24 -16.74 28.35
C LEU A 224 14.95 -17.99 28.91
N LYS A 225 15.22 -19.00 28.08
CA LYS A 225 16.02 -20.18 28.47
C LYS A 225 17.43 -19.78 28.89
N GLN A 226 18.09 -18.90 28.13
CA GLN A 226 19.42 -18.39 28.47
C GLN A 226 19.43 -17.55 29.77
N LEU A 227 18.44 -16.69 29.97
CA LEU A 227 18.27 -15.92 31.20
C LEU A 227 18.03 -16.83 32.42
N SER A 228 17.21 -17.88 32.26
CA SER A 228 16.97 -18.87 33.30
C SER A 228 18.24 -19.61 33.69
N LEU A 229 19.09 -19.97 32.72
CA LEU A 229 20.40 -20.57 33.00
C LEU A 229 21.30 -19.61 33.78
N ILE A 230 21.41 -18.35 33.37
CA ILE A 230 22.20 -17.34 34.11
C ILE A 230 21.71 -17.20 35.55
N ASP A 231 20.39 -17.19 35.77
CA ASP A 231 19.80 -17.09 37.09
C ASP A 231 20.12 -18.32 37.95
N LYS A 232 19.98 -19.54 37.41
CA LYS A 232 20.38 -20.79 38.09
C LYS A 232 21.86 -20.81 38.45
N ILE A 233 22.73 -20.35 37.55
CA ILE A 233 24.18 -20.26 37.82
C ILE A 233 24.43 -19.33 38.99
N LYS A 234 23.78 -18.16 39.02
CA LYS A 234 23.98 -17.15 40.05
C LYS A 234 23.38 -17.54 41.41
N THR A 235 22.23 -18.20 41.43
CA THR A 235 21.45 -18.47 42.65
C THR A 235 21.72 -19.84 43.25
N ILE A 236 22.04 -20.85 42.43
CA ILE A 236 22.23 -22.23 42.88
C ILE A 236 23.70 -22.62 42.81
N HIS A 237 24.31 -22.57 41.62
CA HIS A 237 25.63 -23.16 41.40
C HIS A 237 26.76 -22.34 42.03
N TYR A 238 26.79 -21.03 41.80
CA TYR A 238 27.84 -20.14 42.29
C TYR A 238 27.91 -20.09 43.83
N PRO A 239 26.81 -19.91 44.59
CA PRO A 239 26.85 -19.89 46.04
C PRO A 239 27.31 -21.23 46.63
N ARG A 240 26.90 -22.36 46.05
CA ARG A 240 27.31 -23.69 46.50
C ARG A 240 28.80 -23.93 46.34
N VAL A 241 29.38 -23.51 45.22
CA VAL A 241 30.82 -23.63 44.98
C VAL A 241 31.60 -22.66 45.87
N ALA A 242 31.15 -21.41 45.98
CA ALA A 242 31.79 -20.39 46.81
C ALA A 242 31.80 -20.78 48.30
N LEU A 243 30.69 -21.30 48.83
CA LEU A 243 30.60 -21.78 50.22
C LEU A 243 31.54 -22.95 50.49
N LYS A 244 31.62 -23.93 49.59
CA LYS A 244 32.53 -25.08 49.73
C LYS A 244 33.99 -24.65 49.66
N ALA A 245 34.33 -23.73 48.75
CA ALA A 245 35.68 -23.18 48.63
C ALA A 245 36.09 -22.40 49.88
N LEU A 246 35.21 -21.52 50.38
CA LEU A 246 35.46 -20.73 51.59
C LEU A 246 35.55 -21.60 52.85
N TYR A 247 34.76 -22.67 52.94
CA TYR A 247 34.88 -23.64 54.02
C TYR A 247 36.22 -24.38 53.99
N ALA A 248 36.64 -24.83 52.79
CA ALA A 248 37.90 -25.54 52.60
C ALA A 248 39.11 -24.65 52.96
N GLU A 249 39.09 -23.38 52.56
CA GLU A 249 40.12 -22.39 52.90
C GLU A 249 40.20 -22.13 54.41
N ARG A 250 39.05 -22.06 55.11
CA ARG A 250 39.03 -21.77 56.56
C ARG A 250 39.40 -22.94 57.45
N ASN A 251 39.17 -24.18 57.00
CA ASN A 251 39.27 -25.37 57.85
C ASN A 251 40.32 -26.38 57.37
N ASP A 252 41.07 -26.08 56.29
CA ASP A 252 42.01 -26.97 55.60
C ASP A 252 41.45 -28.38 55.29
N LYS A 253 40.12 -28.48 55.20
CA LYS A 253 39.39 -29.74 55.05
C LYS A 253 38.18 -29.56 54.14
N ALA A 254 37.89 -30.57 53.35
CA ALA A 254 36.70 -30.59 52.52
C ALA A 254 35.43 -30.50 53.38
N MET A 255 34.48 -29.66 52.96
CA MET A 255 33.18 -29.55 53.60
C MET A 255 32.42 -30.88 53.46
N LEU A 256 32.05 -31.50 54.58
CA LEU A 256 31.14 -32.65 54.62
C LEU A 256 29.70 -32.18 54.38
N ALA A 257 29.39 -31.86 53.13
CA ALA A 257 28.02 -31.60 52.68
C ALA A 257 27.37 -32.89 52.16
N THR A 258 26.03 -32.95 52.15
CA THR A 258 25.27 -34.07 51.55
C THR A 258 25.57 -34.27 50.07
N ASP A 259 25.95 -33.21 49.38
CA ASP A 259 26.15 -33.20 47.94
C ASP A 259 27.66 -33.11 47.66
N THR A 260 28.20 -33.94 46.79
CA THR A 260 29.64 -33.92 46.45
C THR A 260 29.99 -32.77 45.50
N VAL A 261 31.28 -32.43 45.37
CA VAL A 261 31.74 -31.44 44.37
C VAL A 261 31.43 -31.93 42.94
N ARG A 262 31.54 -33.25 42.73
CA ARG A 262 31.23 -33.90 41.46
C ARG A 262 29.74 -33.79 41.10
N GLU A 263 28.85 -34.07 42.05
CA GLU A 263 27.40 -33.94 41.81
C GLU A 263 27.00 -32.50 41.46
N ASN A 264 27.62 -31.49 42.08
CA ASN A 264 27.39 -30.09 41.72
C ASN A 264 27.92 -29.76 40.31
N ALA A 265 29.08 -30.30 39.92
CA ALA A 265 29.63 -30.12 38.58
C ALA A 265 28.73 -30.79 37.53
N ASP A 266 28.31 -32.03 37.78
CA ASP A 266 27.41 -32.78 36.90
C ASP A 266 26.04 -32.09 36.78
N ALA A 267 25.53 -31.48 37.86
CA ALA A 267 24.29 -30.70 37.83
C ALA A 267 24.41 -29.41 37.00
N PHE A 268 25.55 -28.71 37.11
CA PHE A 268 25.84 -27.53 36.29
C PHE A 268 25.97 -27.89 34.81
N ASP A 269 26.71 -28.95 34.49
CA ASP A 269 26.87 -29.43 33.11
C ASP A 269 25.52 -29.88 32.53
N ASN A 270 24.67 -30.52 33.32
CA ASN A 270 23.31 -30.88 32.90
C ASN A 270 22.43 -29.65 32.65
N ASP A 271 22.47 -28.61 33.49
CA ASP A 271 21.73 -27.36 33.26
C ASP A 271 22.21 -26.66 31.98
N ILE A 272 23.53 -26.69 31.69
CA ILE A 272 24.09 -26.16 30.44
C ILE A 272 23.61 -26.98 29.24
N LEU A 273 23.77 -28.30 29.29
CA LEU A 273 23.42 -29.20 28.18
C LEU A 273 21.93 -29.16 27.88
N THR A 274 21.08 -29.14 28.91
CA THR A 274 19.62 -29.06 28.73
C THR A 274 19.18 -27.71 28.17
N THR A 275 19.81 -26.61 28.59
CA THR A 275 19.49 -25.28 28.06
C THR A 275 19.98 -25.12 26.62
N LEU A 276 21.17 -25.62 26.27
CA LEU A 276 21.78 -25.46 24.96
C LEU A 276 21.26 -26.43 23.89
N LYS A 277 20.63 -27.54 24.27
CA LYS A 277 20.10 -28.54 23.32
C LYS A 277 18.96 -28.01 22.45
N ASP A 278 18.27 -26.97 22.90
CA ASP A 278 17.10 -26.37 22.25
C ASP A 278 17.34 -24.96 21.65
N VAL A 279 18.60 -24.50 21.65
CA VAL A 279 19.02 -23.18 21.12
C VAL A 279 19.57 -23.33 19.71
#